data_AF-F0TCK2-F1
#
_entry.id   AF-F0TCK2-F1
#
_cell.length_a   1.000
_cell.length_b   1.000
_cell.length_c   1.000
_cell.angle_alpha   90.00
_cell.angle_beta   90.00
_cell.angle_gamma   90.00
#
_symmetry.space_group_name_H-M   'P 1'
#
loop_
_entity.id
_entity.type
_entity.pdbx_description
1 polymer ?
#
loop_
_entity_poly.entity_id
_entity_poly.type
_entity_poly.pdbx_seq_one_letter_code
_entity_poly.pdbx_strand_id
1 'polypeptide(L)'
;MKKMISIILGIVLIGLVILIIIPSSSHVENGPVTLVKEADIGGDGTQIHFVTVSSDDNLKVSITNVTKISDTTNVAEIKVFALKIEGANGQLPESYGNNVIKKNKFGNLKTSCFEGNITYDKGVKSFGFVTNNVKAHVTILKRF
;
A
#
# COMPACT_ATOMS: atom_id res chain seq x y z
N MET A 1 -1.66 -8.98 66.01
CA MET A 1 -1.92 -9.40 64.61
C MET A 1 -2.63 -8.25 63.86
N LYS A 2 -1.87 -7.36 63.20
CA LYS A 2 -2.40 -6.21 62.42
C LYS A 2 -1.41 -5.80 61.32
N LYS A 3 -1.14 -6.68 60.34
CA LYS A 3 -0.24 -6.36 59.19
C LYS A 3 -0.62 -7.06 57.87
N MET A 4 -1.84 -7.58 57.71
CA MET A 4 -2.22 -8.31 56.48
C MET A 4 -3.17 -7.59 55.54
N ILE A 5 -3.75 -6.44 55.92
CA ILE A 5 -4.77 -5.77 55.09
C ILE A 5 -4.16 -4.74 54.11
N SER A 6 -2.94 -4.25 54.35
CA SER A 6 -2.36 -3.16 53.56
C SER A 6 -1.80 -3.55 52.20
N ILE A 7 -1.55 -4.84 51.95
CA ILE A 7 -0.88 -5.30 50.70
C ILE A 7 -1.90 -5.51 49.57
N ILE A 8 -3.15 -5.87 49.90
CA ILE A 8 -4.18 -6.13 48.89
C ILE A 8 -4.68 -4.83 48.26
N LEU A 9 -4.68 -3.71 48.99
CA LEU A 9 -5.14 -2.42 48.46
C LEU A 9 -4.15 -1.76 47.48
N GLY A 10 -2.86 -2.07 47.57
CA GLY A 10 -1.83 -1.50 46.68
C GLY A 10 -1.79 -2.13 45.29
N ILE A 11 -2.22 -3.39 45.15
CA ILE A 11 -2.16 -4.12 43.88
C ILE A 11 -3.37 -3.78 42.99
N VAL A 12 -4.52 -3.49 43.59
CA VAL A 12 -5.74 -3.12 42.85
C VAL A 12 -5.56 -1.76 42.14
N LEU A 13 -4.77 -0.84 42.69
CA LEU A 13 -4.52 0.45 42.04
C LEU A 13 -3.59 0.36 40.82
N ILE A 14 -2.64 -0.59 40.81
CA ILE A 14 -1.71 -0.76 39.67
C ILE A 14 -2.39 -1.53 38.52
N GLY A 15 -3.31 -2.45 38.84
CA GLY A 15 -4.11 -3.14 37.83
C GLY A 15 -5.09 -2.24 37.06
N LEU A 16 -5.49 -1.10 37.63
CA LEU A 16 -6.44 -0.18 37.00
C LEU A 16 -5.78 0.86 36.08
N VAL A 17 -4.46 1.08 36.18
CA VAL A 17 -3.76 2.10 35.39
C VAL A 17 -3.28 1.58 34.01
N ILE A 18 -3.35 0.27 33.76
CA ILE A 18 -2.87 -0.34 32.50
C ILE A 18 -3.94 -0.34 31.39
N LEU A 19 -5.18 0.10 31.67
CA LEU A 19 -6.29 0.02 30.70
C LEU A 19 -6.50 1.27 29.82
N ILE A 20 -5.55 2.23 29.81
CA ILE A 20 -5.66 3.45 28.98
C ILE A 20 -4.36 3.74 28.24
N ILE A 21 -3.78 2.72 27.61
CA ILE A 21 -2.95 2.93 26.43
C ILE A 21 -3.38 1.90 25.41
N ILE A 22 -4.61 2.06 24.92
CA ILE A 22 -4.94 1.58 23.58
C ILE A 22 -4.08 2.48 22.68
N PRO A 23 -3.01 1.97 22.01
CA PRO A 23 -2.52 2.72 20.87
C PRO A 23 -3.73 2.85 19.97
N SER A 24 -4.18 4.09 19.75
CA SER A 24 -5.19 4.42 18.77
C SER A 24 -4.72 3.77 17.49
N SER A 25 -5.19 2.55 17.23
CA SER A 25 -4.98 1.84 15.99
C SER A 25 -5.65 2.76 15.00
N SER A 26 -4.82 3.58 14.39
CA SER A 26 -5.15 4.53 13.33
C SER A 26 -6.17 3.81 12.49
N HIS A 27 -7.44 4.18 12.67
CA HIS A 27 -8.48 3.67 11.79
C HIS A 27 -8.00 4.13 10.43
N VAL A 28 -7.64 3.18 9.58
CA VAL A 28 -7.48 3.46 8.16
C VAL A 28 -8.88 3.89 7.75
N GLU A 29 -9.10 5.20 7.77
CA GLU A 29 -10.34 5.84 7.36
C GLU A 29 -10.64 5.36 5.94
N ASN A 30 -11.48 4.34 5.85
CA ASN A 30 -12.14 3.98 4.60
C ASN A 30 -13.30 4.96 4.43
N GLY A 31 -12.96 6.23 4.17
CA GLY A 31 -13.91 7.20 3.64
C GLY A 31 -14.49 6.71 2.32
N PRO A 32 -15.60 7.30 1.83
CA PRO A 32 -16.17 6.92 0.55
C PRO A 32 -15.10 7.02 -0.55
N VAL A 33 -15.10 6.03 -1.44
CA VAL A 33 -14.18 5.98 -2.58
C VAL A 33 -14.97 5.88 -3.88
N THR A 34 -14.44 6.46 -4.95
CA THR A 34 -15.03 6.37 -6.29
C THR A 34 -13.98 5.90 -7.29
N LEU A 35 -14.36 5.01 -8.20
CA LEU A 35 -13.46 4.53 -9.25
C LEU A 35 -12.99 5.68 -10.14
N VAL A 36 -11.68 5.80 -10.32
CA VAL A 36 -11.05 6.74 -11.28
C VAL A 36 -10.58 5.99 -12.50
N LYS A 37 -9.85 4.89 -12.30
CA LYS A 37 -9.25 4.10 -13.38
C LYS A 37 -8.93 2.70 -12.92
N GLU A 38 -8.86 1.77 -13.85
CA GLU A 38 -8.40 0.41 -13.61
C GLU A 38 -7.54 -0.07 -14.78
N ALA A 39 -6.66 -1.02 -14.52
CA ALA A 39 -5.81 -1.63 -15.52
C ALA A 39 -5.36 -3.02 -15.08
N ASP A 40 -5.23 -3.93 -16.03
CA ASP A 40 -4.45 -5.15 -15.82
C ASP A 40 -2.99 -4.86 -16.15
N ILE A 41 -2.09 -5.26 -15.25
CA ILE A 41 -0.66 -5.03 -15.38
C ILE A 41 0.11 -6.34 -15.28
N GLY A 42 1.32 -6.30 -15.83
CA GLY A 42 2.30 -7.35 -15.67
C GLY A 42 2.24 -8.46 -16.72
N GLY A 43 3.09 -9.46 -16.52
CA GLY A 43 3.48 -10.40 -17.57
C GLY A 43 4.79 -11.09 -17.25
N ASP A 44 5.24 -11.93 -18.17
CA ASP A 44 6.52 -12.63 -18.03
C ASP A 44 7.69 -11.63 -18.11
N GLY A 45 8.74 -11.87 -17.33
CA GLY A 45 9.85 -10.94 -17.15
C GLY A 45 9.45 -9.60 -16.51
N THR A 46 10.28 -8.59 -16.73
CA THR A 46 10.03 -7.23 -16.22
C THR A 46 9.10 -6.45 -17.15
N GLN A 47 7.95 -6.04 -16.64
CA GLN A 47 6.97 -5.24 -17.37
C GLN A 47 6.78 -3.88 -16.70
N ILE A 48 6.61 -2.84 -17.52
CA ILE A 48 6.44 -1.46 -17.08
C ILE A 48 5.14 -0.91 -17.67
N HIS A 49 4.24 -0.47 -16.81
CA HIS A 49 2.96 0.10 -17.20
C HIS A 49 2.68 1.41 -16.47
N PHE A 50 2.13 2.41 -17.16
CA PHE A 50 1.75 3.68 -16.57
C PHE A 50 0.24 3.92 -16.66
N VAL A 51 -0.31 4.45 -15.58
CA VAL A 51 -1.71 4.91 -15.53
C VAL A 51 -1.73 6.39 -15.17
N THR A 52 -2.09 7.23 -16.13
CA THR A 52 -2.29 8.68 -15.95
C THR A 52 -3.64 8.97 -15.30
N VAL A 53 -3.64 9.91 -14.35
CA VAL A 53 -4.77 10.32 -13.49
C VAL A 53 -4.80 11.85 -13.32
N SER A 54 -5.93 12.39 -12.85
CA SER A 54 -6.02 13.81 -12.49
C SER A 54 -5.21 14.11 -11.22
N SER A 55 -4.53 15.26 -11.18
CA SER A 55 -3.70 15.67 -10.04
C SER A 55 -4.46 16.22 -8.84
N ASP A 56 -5.75 16.52 -9.00
CA ASP A 56 -6.52 17.26 -7.99
C ASP A 56 -7.12 16.36 -6.90
N ASP A 57 -7.03 15.04 -7.09
CA ASP A 57 -7.68 14.05 -6.27
C ASP A 57 -6.74 13.46 -5.20
N ASN A 58 -7.29 13.15 -4.03
CA ASN A 58 -6.66 12.21 -3.11
C ASN A 58 -6.93 10.80 -3.65
N LEU A 59 -5.91 9.94 -3.73
CA LEU A 59 -6.00 8.68 -4.46
C LEU A 59 -5.68 7.47 -3.56
N LYS A 60 -6.34 6.35 -3.84
CA LYS A 60 -6.04 5.03 -3.31
C LYS A 60 -5.78 4.10 -4.48
N VAL A 61 -4.60 3.47 -4.49
CA VAL A 61 -4.25 2.39 -5.40
C VAL A 61 -4.50 1.07 -4.68
N SER A 62 -5.42 0.28 -5.21
CA SER A 62 -5.71 -1.09 -4.80
C SER A 62 -5.09 -2.05 -5.82
N ILE A 63 -4.34 -3.02 -5.35
CA ILE A 63 -3.71 -4.07 -6.16
C ILE A 63 -4.34 -5.39 -5.73
N THR A 64 -5.02 -6.06 -6.65
CA THR A 64 -5.76 -7.31 -6.40
C THR A 64 -5.43 -8.34 -7.48
N ASN A 65 -5.97 -9.55 -7.34
CA ASN A 65 -5.84 -10.65 -8.30
C ASN A 65 -4.38 -10.95 -8.70
N VAL A 66 -3.46 -10.81 -7.74
CA VAL A 66 -2.03 -10.99 -7.99
C VAL A 66 -1.71 -12.46 -8.25
N THR A 67 -1.22 -12.72 -9.45
CA THR A 67 -0.89 -14.06 -9.94
C THR A 67 0.59 -14.12 -10.32
N LYS A 68 1.34 -15.02 -9.69
CA LYS A 68 2.72 -15.34 -10.07
C LYS A 68 2.70 -16.16 -11.36
N ILE A 69 3.58 -15.82 -12.31
CA ILE A 69 3.59 -16.43 -13.66
C ILE A 69 4.63 -17.54 -13.77
N SER A 70 5.76 -17.42 -13.06
CA SER A 70 6.87 -18.36 -13.17
C SER A 70 7.39 -18.79 -11.81
N ASP A 71 7.45 -20.10 -11.59
CA ASP A 71 8.02 -20.70 -10.38
C ASP A 71 9.54 -20.71 -10.33
N THR A 72 10.21 -20.46 -11.47
CA THR A 72 11.67 -20.54 -11.59
C THR A 72 12.39 -19.26 -11.19
N THR A 73 11.65 -18.17 -10.96
CA THR A 73 12.24 -16.88 -10.58
C THR A 73 12.03 -16.59 -9.10
N ASN A 74 13.14 -16.33 -8.39
CA ASN A 74 13.14 -16.12 -6.94
C ASN A 74 12.44 -14.82 -6.49
N VAL A 75 11.95 -13.97 -7.39
CA VAL A 75 11.41 -12.66 -7.04
C VAL A 75 10.17 -12.32 -7.88
N ALA A 76 9.00 -12.71 -7.36
CA ALA A 76 7.72 -12.13 -7.75
C ALA A 76 7.57 -10.78 -7.05
N GLU A 77 7.57 -9.68 -7.81
CA GLU A 77 7.48 -8.33 -7.26
C GLU A 77 6.58 -7.39 -8.06
N ILE A 78 5.99 -6.45 -7.34
CA ILE A 78 5.31 -5.27 -7.87
C ILE A 78 5.89 -4.04 -7.17
N LYS A 79 6.39 -3.08 -7.94
CA LYS A 79 6.79 -1.75 -7.46
C LYS A 79 5.83 -0.72 -8.03
N VAL A 80 5.38 0.19 -7.18
CA VAL A 80 4.49 1.30 -7.54
C VAL A 80 5.20 2.60 -7.30
N PHE A 81 5.21 3.47 -8.32
CA PHE A 81 5.81 4.79 -8.30
C PHE A 81 4.73 5.83 -8.56
N ALA A 82 4.49 6.73 -7.62
CA ALA A 82 3.66 7.90 -7.87
C ALA A 82 4.52 9.04 -8.44
N LEU A 83 4.10 9.66 -9.54
CA LEU A 83 4.88 10.68 -10.26
C LEU A 83 4.13 12.02 -10.33
N LYS A 84 4.89 13.13 -10.30
CA LYS A 84 4.39 14.51 -10.53
C LYS A 84 4.17 14.85 -12.01
N ILE A 85 4.57 13.96 -12.90
CA ILE A 85 4.48 14.09 -14.36
C ILE A 85 3.75 12.87 -14.94
N GLU A 86 3.37 12.96 -16.20
CA GLU A 86 2.91 11.80 -16.96
C GLU A 86 4.12 10.94 -17.35
N GLY A 87 4.08 9.66 -17.02
CA GLY A 87 5.08 8.68 -17.45
C GLY A 87 4.71 8.03 -18.78
N ALA A 88 5.68 7.37 -19.41
CA ALA A 88 5.51 6.70 -20.70
C ALA A 88 5.79 5.19 -20.57
N ASN A 89 4.90 4.36 -21.14
CA ASN A 89 5.06 2.90 -21.13
C ASN A 89 6.44 2.47 -21.67
N GLY A 90 7.06 1.49 -20.99
CA GLY A 90 8.41 1.02 -21.30
C GLY A 90 9.55 1.86 -20.72
N GLN A 91 9.31 3.10 -20.28
CA GLN A 91 10.34 3.91 -19.61
C GLN A 91 10.42 3.55 -18.11
N LEU A 92 11.63 3.26 -17.60
CA LEU A 92 11.81 2.95 -16.18
C LEU A 92 11.40 4.14 -15.29
N PRO A 93 10.47 3.96 -14.33
CA PRO A 93 10.01 5.06 -13.48
C PRO A 93 11.12 5.70 -12.64
N GLU A 94 12.18 4.97 -12.30
CA GLU A 94 13.33 5.50 -11.57
C GLU A 94 14.08 6.60 -12.35
N SER A 95 13.98 6.61 -13.69
CA SER A 95 14.63 7.63 -14.52
C SER A 95 14.04 9.04 -14.35
N TYR A 96 12.86 9.17 -13.76
CA TYR A 96 12.19 10.46 -13.57
C TYR A 96 12.71 11.26 -12.35
N GLY A 97 13.60 10.68 -11.53
CA GLY A 97 14.32 11.36 -10.46
C GLY A 97 13.41 12.13 -9.49
N ASN A 98 13.59 13.44 -9.39
CA ASN A 98 12.85 14.33 -8.47
C ASN A 98 11.34 14.43 -8.76
N ASN A 99 10.87 13.85 -9.87
CA ASN A 99 9.44 13.74 -10.17
C ASN A 99 8.79 12.54 -9.49
N VAL A 100 9.56 11.62 -8.89
CA VAL A 100 9.03 10.51 -8.08
C VAL A 100 8.61 11.03 -6.71
N ILE A 101 7.32 10.95 -6.42
CA ILE A 101 6.72 11.38 -5.14
C ILE A 101 6.98 10.32 -4.08
N LYS A 102 6.66 9.06 -4.41
CA LYS A 102 6.75 7.95 -3.48
C LYS A 102 6.92 6.64 -4.24
N LYS A 103 7.73 5.74 -3.68
CA LYS A 103 7.92 4.36 -4.14
C LYS A 103 7.39 3.40 -3.08
N ASN A 104 6.59 2.44 -3.50
CA ASN A 104 6.20 1.30 -2.68
C ASN A 104 6.65 0.03 -3.40
N LYS A 105 7.12 -0.95 -2.63
CA LYS A 105 7.57 -2.24 -3.17
C LYS A 105 6.87 -3.35 -2.40
N PHE A 106 6.31 -4.28 -3.16
CA PHE A 106 5.78 -5.54 -2.67
C PHE A 106 6.58 -6.66 -3.32
N GLY A 107 7.37 -7.38 -2.51
CA GLY A 107 8.24 -8.46 -2.97
C GLY A 107 7.87 -9.79 -2.32
N ASN A 108 8.45 -10.88 -2.83
CA ASN A 108 8.19 -12.25 -2.38
C ASN A 108 6.68 -12.57 -2.34
N LEU A 109 5.96 -12.08 -3.35
CA LEU A 109 4.52 -12.25 -3.47
C LEU A 109 4.20 -13.75 -3.63
N LYS A 110 3.57 -14.33 -2.62
CA LYS A 110 2.99 -15.68 -2.69
C LYS A 110 1.75 -15.63 -3.61
N THR A 111 1.46 -16.75 -4.26
CA THR A 111 0.34 -16.85 -5.21
C THR A 111 -1.02 -16.58 -4.57
N SER A 112 -1.90 -15.96 -5.38
CA SER A 112 -3.36 -15.79 -5.25
C SER A 112 -3.95 -15.05 -4.05
N CYS A 113 -3.17 -14.67 -3.03
CA CYS A 113 -3.72 -14.04 -1.81
C CYS A 113 -3.17 -12.66 -1.47
N PHE A 114 -2.35 -12.05 -2.33
CA PHE A 114 -1.84 -10.71 -2.07
C PHE A 114 -2.85 -9.65 -2.50
N GLU A 115 -3.25 -8.80 -1.55
CA GLU A 115 -3.92 -7.53 -1.80
C GLU A 115 -3.10 -6.40 -1.15
N GLY A 116 -2.86 -5.34 -1.93
CA GLY A 116 -2.07 -4.19 -1.50
C GLY A 116 -2.87 -2.91 -1.65
N ASN A 117 -2.93 -2.09 -0.60
CA ASN A 117 -3.57 -0.79 -0.64
C ASN A 117 -2.55 0.29 -0.31
N ILE A 118 -2.46 1.31 -1.15
CA ILE A 118 -1.60 2.48 -0.93
C ILE A 118 -2.40 3.74 -1.18
N THR A 119 -2.27 4.71 -0.29
CA THR A 119 -2.95 5.99 -0.40
C THR A 119 -1.96 7.11 -0.66
N TYR A 120 -2.40 8.10 -1.42
CA TYR A 120 -1.62 9.25 -1.85
C TYR A 120 -2.49 10.50 -1.75
N ASP A 121 -1.88 11.60 -1.32
CA ASP A 121 -2.49 12.91 -1.40
C ASP A 121 -2.44 13.42 -2.84
N LYS A 122 -3.07 14.57 -3.06
CA LYS A 122 -3.10 15.29 -4.34
C LYS A 122 -1.70 15.52 -4.92
N GLY A 123 -1.63 15.73 -6.23
CA GLY A 123 -0.40 16.08 -6.97
C GLY A 123 0.24 14.92 -7.73
N VAL A 124 -0.35 13.72 -7.68
CA VAL A 124 0.05 12.60 -8.55
C VAL A 124 -0.56 12.79 -9.94
N LYS A 125 0.26 12.75 -11.00
CA LYS A 125 -0.20 12.77 -12.40
C LYS A 125 -0.17 11.39 -13.05
N SER A 126 0.70 10.49 -12.60
CA SER A 126 0.69 9.12 -13.07
C SER A 126 1.24 8.14 -12.01
N PHE A 127 0.79 6.89 -12.12
CA PHE A 127 1.38 5.76 -11.42
C PHE A 127 2.17 4.89 -12.39
N GLY A 128 3.46 4.71 -12.14
CA GLY A 128 4.29 3.72 -12.81
C GLY A 128 4.30 2.41 -12.03
N PHE A 129 3.93 1.32 -12.68
CA PHE A 129 3.95 -0.03 -12.15
C PHE A 129 5.08 -0.81 -12.82
N VAL A 130 6.05 -1.25 -12.02
CA VAL A 130 7.09 -2.19 -12.47
C VAL A 130 6.80 -3.53 -11.84
N THR A 131 6.54 -4.53 -12.68
CA THR A 131 6.26 -5.90 -12.25
C THR A 131 7.33 -6.83 -12.76
N ASN A 132 7.58 -7.93 -12.06
CA ASN A 132 8.48 -8.98 -12.52
C ASN A 132 7.84 -10.34 -12.30
N ASN A 133 7.56 -11.08 -13.38
CA ASN A 133 6.95 -12.42 -13.38
C ASN A 133 5.62 -12.52 -12.61
N VAL A 134 4.83 -11.45 -12.64
CA VAL A 134 3.55 -11.32 -11.93
C VAL A 134 2.55 -10.62 -12.84
N LYS A 135 1.28 -11.06 -12.81
CA LYS A 135 0.13 -10.29 -13.28
C LYS A 135 -0.66 -9.79 -12.08
N ALA A 136 -1.25 -8.61 -12.21
CA ALA A 136 -2.12 -8.06 -11.18
C ALA A 136 -3.20 -7.20 -11.83
N HIS A 137 -4.32 -7.06 -11.13
CA HIS A 137 -5.31 -6.04 -11.43
C HIS A 137 -5.06 -4.84 -10.52
N VAL A 138 -5.03 -3.64 -11.08
CA VAL A 138 -4.89 -2.41 -10.30
C VAL A 138 -6.11 -1.53 -10.48
N THR A 139 -6.65 -1.06 -9.36
CA THR A 139 -7.77 -0.14 -9.30
C THR A 139 -7.32 1.14 -8.61
N ILE A 140 -7.52 2.28 -9.26
CA ILE A 140 -7.25 3.60 -8.70
C ILE A 140 -8.58 4.24 -8.35
N LEU A 141 -8.70 4.61 -7.08
CA LEU A 141 -9.91 5.17 -6.50
C LEU A 141 -9.63 6.58 -5.99
N LYS A 142 -10.56 7.50 -6.21
CA LYS A 142 -10.61 8.80 -5.55
C LYS A 142 -11.10 8.62 -4.12
N ARG A 143 -10.48 9.32 -3.17
CA ARG A 143 -10.86 9.43 -1.77
C ARG A 143 -11.40 10.83 -1.50
N PHE A 144 -12.45 10.94 -0.69
CA PHE A 144 -13.03 12.22 -0.25
C PHE A 144 -12.58 12.58 1.16
#